data_AF-A0A1S2QY67-F1
#
_entry.id   AF-A0A1S2QY67-F1
#
_cell.length_a   1.000
_cell.length_b   1.000
_cell.length_c   1.000
_cell.angle_alpha   90.00
_cell.angle_beta   90.00
_cell.angle_gamma   90.00
#
_symmetry.space_group_name_H-M   'P 1'
#
loop_
_entity.id
_entity.type
_entity.pdbx_description
1 polymer ?
#
loop_
_entity_poly.entity_id
_entity_poly.type
_entity_poly.pdbx_seq_one_letter_code
_entity_poly.pdbx_strand_id
1 'polypeptide(L)'
;MNQTEYEWVRQTRRTLLDFCTQIDPNDFTRRNGFALQNVRDTLVHIADCYVAWLGSFVLEKTNKPITPKDERHHFNVEKIIERFEQVDSIVNEFFERHGNQFNKVMEKKIPWREASETLSITPGKLLMHTITHEFHHKGQIVAMLRQMGYEPPNTDVLGTED
;
A
#
# COMPACT_ATOMS: atom_id res chain seq x y z
N MET A 1 -1.11 2.31 -16.72
CA MET A 1 -1.24 3.06 -15.47
C MET A 1 -1.14 4.54 -15.77
N ASN A 2 -2.28 5.22 -15.83
CA ASN A 2 -2.40 6.67 -15.78
C ASN A 2 -3.06 7.07 -14.45
N GLN A 3 -3.28 8.36 -14.26
CA GLN A 3 -3.84 8.88 -13.00
C GLN A 3 -5.30 8.43 -12.77
N THR A 4 -6.09 8.30 -13.84
CA THR A 4 -7.47 7.76 -13.77
C THR A 4 -7.49 6.31 -13.29
N GLU A 5 -6.62 5.45 -13.84
CA GLU A 5 -6.51 4.05 -13.40
C GLU A 5 -6.09 3.94 -11.93
N TYR A 6 -5.25 4.87 -11.45
CA TYR A 6 -4.90 4.92 -10.03
C TYR A 6 -6.07 5.39 -9.16
N GLU A 7 -6.94 6.28 -9.65
CA GLU A 7 -8.12 6.71 -8.89
C GLU A 7 -9.04 5.53 -8.57
N TRP A 8 -9.23 4.59 -9.49
CA TRP A 8 -9.96 3.37 -9.19
C TRP A 8 -9.29 2.55 -8.08
N VAL A 9 -7.95 2.44 -8.08
CA VAL A 9 -7.22 1.78 -6.97
C VAL A 9 -7.53 2.48 -5.64
N ARG A 10 -7.50 3.82 -5.60
CA ARG A 10 -7.82 4.63 -4.42
C ARG A 10 -9.25 4.39 -3.94
N GLN A 11 -10.23 4.41 -4.84
CA GLN A 11 -11.63 4.13 -4.52
C GLN A 11 -11.78 2.75 -3.86
N THR A 12 -11.23 1.71 -4.49
CA THR A 12 -11.35 0.36 -3.92
C THR A 12 -10.60 0.19 -2.59
N ARG A 13 -9.53 0.96 -2.35
CA ARG A 13 -8.84 1.02 -1.05
C ARG A 13 -9.71 1.72 -0.02
N ARG A 14 -10.30 2.86 -0.39
CA ARG A 14 -11.19 3.65 0.46
C ARG A 14 -12.37 2.82 0.94
N THR A 15 -13.01 2.05 0.06
CA THR A 15 -14.08 1.11 0.40
C THR A 15 -13.67 0.13 1.51
N LEU A 16 -12.45 -0.42 1.45
CA LEU A 16 -11.97 -1.32 2.51
C LEU A 16 -11.66 -0.56 3.81
N LEU A 17 -11.00 0.60 3.73
CA LEU A 17 -10.65 1.40 4.91
C LEU A 17 -11.90 1.86 5.65
N ASP A 18 -12.93 2.33 4.93
CA ASP A 18 -14.23 2.72 5.48
C ASP A 18 -14.98 1.55 6.13
N PHE A 19 -14.79 0.33 5.62
CA PHE A 19 -15.30 -0.85 6.31
C PHE A 19 -14.52 -1.13 7.60
N CYS A 20 -13.19 -0.97 7.58
CA CYS A 20 -12.34 -1.18 8.75
C CYS A 20 -12.58 -0.18 9.87
N THR A 21 -13.21 0.98 9.64
CA THR A 21 -13.61 1.89 10.73
C THR A 21 -14.80 1.39 11.54
N GLN A 22 -15.52 0.39 11.02
CA GLN A 22 -16.75 -0.14 11.62
C GLN A 22 -16.54 -1.47 12.35
N ILE A 23 -15.35 -2.07 12.26
CA ILE A 23 -15.05 -3.36 12.90
C ILE A 23 -14.59 -3.19 14.35
N ASP A 24 -14.70 -4.24 15.16
CA ASP A 24 -14.19 -4.22 16.53
C ASP A 24 -12.65 -3.97 16.54
N PRO A 25 -12.14 -3.01 17.33
CA PRO A 25 -10.70 -2.73 17.42
C PRO A 25 -9.84 -3.95 17.83
N ASN A 26 -10.39 -4.87 18.62
CA ASN A 26 -9.72 -6.11 18.99
C ASN A 26 -9.59 -7.04 17.78
N ASP A 27 -10.62 -7.12 16.93
CA ASP A 27 -10.57 -7.91 15.69
C ASP A 27 -9.63 -7.28 14.66
N PHE A 28 -9.58 -5.95 14.55
CA PHE A 28 -8.63 -5.25 13.67
C PHE A 28 -7.16 -5.62 13.95
N THR A 29 -6.85 -5.94 15.21
CA THR A 29 -5.51 -6.30 15.68
C THR A 29 -5.34 -7.79 15.99
N ARG A 30 -6.41 -8.58 15.85
CA ARG A 30 -6.43 -10.01 16.14
C ARG A 30 -5.54 -10.79 15.18
N ARG A 31 -4.75 -11.71 15.73
CA ARG A 31 -3.91 -12.62 14.94
C ARG A 31 -4.77 -13.66 14.21
N ASN A 32 -4.56 -13.79 12.91
CA ASN A 32 -5.27 -14.70 12.01
C ASN A 32 -4.47 -15.97 11.66
N GLY A 33 -3.21 -16.08 12.10
CA GLY A 33 -2.39 -17.29 11.90
C GLY A 33 -1.82 -17.48 10.49
N PHE A 34 -2.09 -16.56 9.55
CA PHE A 34 -1.49 -16.53 8.21
C PHE A 34 -1.19 -15.10 7.76
N ALA A 35 -0.44 -14.96 6.66
CA ALA A 35 0.01 -13.67 6.10
C ALA A 35 0.72 -12.78 7.15
N LEU A 36 0.40 -11.49 7.19
CA LEU A 36 1.04 -10.49 8.07
C LEU A 36 0.38 -10.39 9.45
N GLN A 37 0.01 -11.53 10.01
CA GLN A 37 -0.57 -11.70 11.35
C GLN A 37 -1.97 -11.10 11.52
N ASN A 38 -2.24 -9.83 11.19
CA ASN A 38 -3.53 -9.16 11.44
C ASN A 38 -3.85 -8.07 10.38
N VAL A 39 -5.06 -7.50 10.43
CA VAL A 39 -5.53 -6.51 9.45
C VAL A 39 -4.69 -5.23 9.51
N ARG A 40 -4.49 -4.66 10.70
CA ARG A 40 -3.68 -3.46 10.91
C ARG A 40 -2.30 -3.57 10.28
N ASP A 41 -1.56 -4.61 10.63
CA ASP A 41 -0.17 -4.78 10.22
C ASP A 41 -0.07 -5.07 8.72
N THR A 42 -1.12 -5.66 8.13
CA THR A 42 -1.24 -5.85 6.69
C THR A 42 -1.46 -4.51 5.97
N LEU A 43 -2.35 -3.64 6.47
CA LEU A 43 -2.57 -2.30 5.91
C LEU A 43 -1.33 -1.41 6.00
N VAL A 44 -0.64 -1.41 7.15
CA VAL A 44 0.63 -0.67 7.33
C VAL A 44 1.66 -1.16 6.32
N HIS A 45 1.78 -2.47 6.11
CA HIS A 45 2.70 -3.05 5.15
C HIS A 45 2.38 -2.66 3.70
N ILE A 46 1.10 -2.61 3.33
CA ILE A 46 0.69 -2.12 2.01
C ILE A 46 1.18 -0.68 1.82
N ALA A 47 0.91 0.22 2.78
CA ALA A 47 1.33 1.62 2.68
C ALA A 47 2.86 1.76 2.63
N ASP A 48 3.58 1.04 3.50
CA ASP A 48 5.05 1.01 3.51
C ASP A 48 5.62 0.55 2.16
N CYS A 49 4.94 -0.35 1.43
CA CYS A 49 5.37 -0.78 0.10
C CYS A 49 5.40 0.39 -0.90
N TYR A 50 4.39 1.26 -0.89
CA TYR A 50 4.37 2.48 -1.70
C TYR A 50 5.44 3.48 -1.27
N VAL A 51 5.55 3.73 0.03
CA VAL A 51 6.55 4.67 0.59
C VAL A 51 7.96 4.20 0.25
N ALA A 52 8.21 2.90 0.29
CA ALA A 52 9.50 2.31 -0.05
C ALA A 52 9.79 2.43 -1.54
N TRP A 53 8.95 1.87 -2.41
CA TRP A 53 9.29 1.81 -3.82
C TRP A 53 9.12 3.13 -4.55
N LEU A 54 8.05 3.87 -4.29
CA LEU A 54 7.81 5.12 -5.00
C LEU A 54 8.44 6.28 -4.23
N GLY A 55 8.17 6.40 -2.93
CA GLY A 55 8.68 7.51 -2.12
C GLY A 55 10.21 7.50 -1.94
N SER A 56 10.77 6.35 -1.56
CA SER A 56 12.20 6.23 -1.27
C SER A 56 13.02 5.91 -2.51
N PHE A 57 12.70 4.85 -3.26
CA PHE A 57 13.56 4.41 -4.37
C PHE A 57 13.43 5.31 -5.62
N VAL A 58 12.21 5.66 -6.02
CA VAL A 58 11.99 6.50 -7.21
C VAL A 58 12.15 7.99 -6.90
N LEU A 59 11.47 8.47 -5.85
CA LEU A 59 11.41 9.89 -5.52
C LEU A 59 12.53 10.40 -4.61
N GLU A 60 13.26 9.50 -3.93
CA GLU A 60 14.38 9.82 -3.02
C GLU A 60 13.98 10.69 -1.81
N LYS A 61 12.74 10.56 -1.33
CA LYS A 61 12.20 11.40 -0.24
C LYS A 61 12.59 10.95 1.16
N THR A 62 12.99 9.70 1.33
CA THR A 62 13.34 9.12 2.64
C THR A 62 14.28 7.93 2.46
N ASN A 63 15.04 7.57 3.49
CA ASN A 63 15.80 6.32 3.60
C ASN A 63 15.22 5.37 4.68
N LYS A 64 14.11 5.75 5.33
CA LYS A 64 13.41 4.94 6.34
C LYS A 64 11.94 4.75 5.96
N PRO A 65 11.63 4.05 4.86
CA PRO A 65 10.26 3.93 4.39
C PRO A 65 9.44 2.85 5.11
N ILE A 66 10.08 1.94 5.85
CA ILE A 66 9.41 0.81 6.51
C ILE A 66 9.13 1.15 7.96
N THR A 67 7.89 0.97 8.39
CA THR A 67 7.46 1.12 9.77
C THR A 67 8.04 -0.03 10.62
N PRO A 68 8.87 0.26 11.65
CA PRO A 68 9.40 -0.75 12.56
C PRO A 68 8.27 -1.55 13.23
N LYS A 69 8.49 -2.86 13.44
CA LYS A 69 7.44 -3.76 13.97
C LYS A 69 6.96 -3.33 15.35
N ASP A 70 7.88 -2.88 16.18
CA ASP A 70 7.65 -2.36 17.52
C ASP A 70 6.92 -1.02 17.52
N GLU A 71 6.86 -0.29 16.41
CA GLU A 71 6.09 0.96 16.30
C GLU A 71 4.66 0.77 15.76
N ARG A 72 4.35 -0.39 15.15
CA ARG A 72 3.05 -0.64 14.51
C ARG A 72 1.86 -0.57 15.46
N HIS A 73 2.08 -0.80 16.74
CA HIS A 73 1.02 -0.71 17.75
C HIS A 73 0.44 0.70 17.90
N HIS A 74 1.15 1.73 17.45
CA HIS A 74 0.66 3.11 17.45
C HIS A 74 -0.36 3.41 16.34
N PHE A 75 -0.58 2.49 15.40
CA PHE A 75 -1.50 2.68 14.27
C PHE A 75 -2.90 2.14 14.61
N ASN A 76 -3.87 3.04 14.69
CA ASN A 76 -5.29 2.74 14.53
C ASN A 76 -5.70 2.93 13.06
N VAL A 77 -6.96 2.67 12.74
CA VAL A 77 -7.49 2.82 11.38
C VAL A 77 -7.37 4.27 10.88
N GLU A 78 -7.56 5.26 11.75
CA GLU A 78 -7.46 6.69 11.40
C GLU A 78 -6.04 7.06 10.94
N LYS A 79 -5.00 6.67 11.70
CA LYS A 79 -3.61 6.89 11.29
C LYS A 79 -3.23 6.13 10.02
N ILE A 80 -3.86 4.99 9.76
CA ILE A 80 -3.66 4.25 8.51
C ILE A 80 -4.29 5.01 7.34
N ILE A 81 -5.46 5.62 7.52
CA ILE A 81 -6.07 6.50 6.51
C ILE A 81 -5.14 7.68 6.20
N GLU A 82 -4.64 8.39 7.22
CA GLU A 82 -3.65 9.47 7.05
C GLU A 82 -2.38 8.99 6.33
N ARG A 83 -1.92 7.78 6.64
CA ARG A 83 -0.78 7.16 5.96
C ARG A 83 -1.07 6.93 4.47
N PHE A 84 -2.28 6.54 4.11
CA PHE A 84 -2.65 6.36 2.71
C PHE A 84 -2.88 7.69 1.97
N GLU A 85 -3.23 8.77 2.66
CA GLU A 85 -3.20 10.12 2.07
C GLU A 85 -1.77 10.51 1.68
N GLN A 86 -0.77 10.17 2.51
CA GLN A 86 0.65 10.37 2.15
C GLN A 86 1.05 9.51 0.94
N VAL A 87 0.56 8.26 0.87
CA VAL A 87 0.76 7.39 -0.30
C VAL A 87 0.18 8.03 -1.56
N ASP A 88 -1.02 8.62 -1.47
CA ASP A 88 -1.65 9.30 -2.59
C ASP A 88 -0.82 10.49 -3.08
N SER A 89 -0.30 11.32 -2.16
CA SER A 89 0.64 12.39 -2.53
C SER A 89 1.91 11.86 -3.21
N ILE A 90 2.48 10.75 -2.71
CA ILE A 90 3.65 10.12 -3.33
C ILE A 90 3.36 9.66 -4.76
N VAL A 91 2.20 9.04 -4.99
CA VAL A 91 1.81 8.55 -6.31
C VAL A 91 1.51 9.71 -7.27
N ASN A 92 0.88 10.78 -6.79
CA ASN A 92 0.67 11.99 -7.59
C ASN A 92 2.00 12.63 -7.99
N GLU A 93 2.94 12.80 -7.05
CA GLU A 93 4.28 13.33 -7.37
C GLU A 93 5.05 12.40 -8.33
N PHE A 94 4.87 11.08 -8.20
CA PHE A 94 5.42 10.11 -9.16
C PHE A 94 4.91 10.38 -10.58
N PHE A 95 3.60 10.60 -10.75
CA PHE A 95 3.02 10.93 -12.06
C PHE A 95 3.52 12.28 -12.58
N GLU A 96 3.60 13.31 -11.73
CA GLU A 96 4.13 14.63 -12.10
C GLU A 96 5.58 14.56 -12.57
N ARG A 97 6.44 13.81 -11.86
CA ARG A 97 7.86 13.67 -12.18
C ARG A 97 8.10 12.91 -13.48
N HIS A 98 7.32 11.85 -13.74
CA HIS A 98 7.57 10.94 -14.86
C HIS A 98 6.69 11.21 -16.07
N GLY A 99 5.59 11.96 -15.93
CA GLY A 99 4.59 12.14 -16.98
C GLY A 99 4.15 10.79 -17.56
N ASN A 100 4.34 10.61 -18.86
CA ASN A 100 4.06 9.34 -19.55
C ASN A 100 5.31 8.44 -19.75
N GLN A 101 6.46 8.79 -19.17
CA GLN A 101 7.76 8.12 -19.41
C GLN A 101 8.15 7.16 -18.27
N PHE A 102 7.41 6.05 -18.13
CA PHE A 102 7.67 5.06 -17.10
C PHE A 102 8.71 3.99 -17.47
N ASN A 103 9.15 3.96 -18.74
CA ASN A 103 9.89 2.84 -19.30
C ASN A 103 11.42 3.03 -19.27
N LYS A 104 11.91 4.19 -18.83
CA LYS A 104 13.35 4.43 -18.70
C LYS A 104 13.87 3.69 -17.47
N VAL A 105 14.81 2.77 -17.70
CA VAL A 105 15.45 1.99 -16.63
C VAL A 105 16.21 2.93 -15.70
N MET A 106 16.05 2.68 -14.40
CA MET A 106 16.84 3.25 -13.33
C MET A 106 17.73 2.17 -12.74
N GLU A 107 18.96 2.54 -12.42
CA GLU A 107 19.91 1.66 -11.79
C GLU A 107 20.39 2.32 -10.48
N LYS A 108 19.91 1.83 -9.35
CA LYS A 108 20.15 2.42 -8.03
C LYS A 108 20.24 1.35 -6.94
N LYS A 109 21.01 1.62 -5.88
CA LYS A 109 20.97 0.82 -4.65
C LYS A 109 19.65 1.07 -3.92
N ILE A 110 19.17 0.08 -3.17
CA ILE A 110 17.96 0.23 -2.36
C ILE A 110 18.31 1.00 -1.08
N PRO A 111 17.84 2.25 -0.88
CA PRO A 111 18.34 3.15 0.17
C PRO A 111 18.11 2.68 1.61
N TRP A 112 17.14 1.79 1.83
CA TRP A 112 16.75 1.28 3.15
C TRP A 112 17.22 -0.15 3.43
N ARG A 113 18.12 -0.67 2.57
CA ARG A 113 18.76 -1.96 2.76
C ARG A 113 20.27 -1.76 2.80
N GLU A 114 20.94 -2.45 3.71
CA GLU A 114 22.41 -2.53 3.78
C GLU A 114 23.03 -3.36 2.63
N ALA A 115 22.28 -3.60 1.56
CA ALA A 115 22.71 -4.44 0.44
C ALA A 115 23.67 -3.66 -0.48
N SER A 116 24.75 -4.31 -0.90
CA SER A 116 25.72 -3.75 -1.86
C SER A 116 25.20 -3.75 -3.30
N GLU A 117 24.15 -4.52 -3.58
CA GLU A 117 23.62 -4.75 -4.92
C GLU A 117 22.80 -3.57 -5.44
N THR A 118 22.98 -3.29 -6.73
CA THR A 118 22.25 -2.27 -7.46
C THR A 118 21.05 -2.91 -8.15
N LEU A 119 19.86 -2.31 -8.01
CA LEU A 119 18.65 -2.76 -8.68
C LEU A 119 18.49 -2.00 -10.01
N SER A 120 18.35 -2.76 -11.10
CA SER A 120 18.01 -2.24 -12.43
C SER A 120 16.53 -2.50 -12.73
N ILE A 121 15.71 -1.44 -12.73
CA ILE A 121 14.25 -1.55 -12.87
C ILE A 121 13.63 -0.26 -13.43
N THR A 122 12.47 -0.37 -14.07
CA THR A 122 11.72 0.79 -14.55
C THR A 122 10.74 1.32 -13.49
N PRO A 123 10.52 2.64 -13.40
CA PRO A 123 9.48 3.23 -12.54
C PRO A 123 8.10 2.58 -12.73
N GLY A 124 7.72 2.30 -13.98
CA GLY A 124 6.42 1.70 -14.29
C GLY A 124 6.25 0.30 -13.70
N LYS A 125 7.32 -0.50 -13.66
CA LYS A 125 7.28 -1.83 -13.04
C LYS A 125 7.15 -1.73 -11.52
N LEU A 126 7.74 -0.71 -10.89
CA LEU A 126 7.58 -0.45 -9.46
C LEU A 126 6.17 0.03 -9.11
N LEU A 127 5.57 0.92 -9.91
CA LEU A 127 4.17 1.33 -9.74
C LEU A 127 3.21 0.14 -9.89
N MET A 128 3.42 -0.70 -10.91
CA MET A 128 2.63 -1.92 -11.09
C MET A 128 2.81 -2.88 -9.90
N HIS A 129 4.04 -3.04 -9.42
CA HIS A 129 4.33 -3.87 -8.25
C HIS A 129 3.57 -3.38 -7.02
N THR A 130 3.60 -2.09 -6.69
CA THR A 130 2.92 -1.57 -5.49
C THR A 130 1.41 -1.77 -5.55
N ILE A 131 0.80 -1.55 -6.73
CA ILE A 131 -0.65 -1.73 -6.94
C ILE A 131 -1.05 -3.21 -6.86
N THR A 132 -0.38 -4.08 -7.61
CA THR A 132 -0.67 -5.54 -7.57
C THR A 132 -0.45 -6.13 -6.18
N HIS A 133 0.58 -5.65 -5.47
CA HIS A 133 0.86 -6.03 -4.08
C HIS A 133 -0.23 -5.55 -3.11
N GLU A 134 -0.78 -4.35 -3.31
CA GLU A 134 -1.95 -3.89 -2.57
C GLU A 134 -3.15 -4.81 -2.78
N PHE A 135 -3.55 -5.09 -4.03
CA PHE A 135 -4.68 -5.99 -4.30
C PHE A 135 -4.48 -7.38 -3.70
N HIS A 136 -3.26 -7.94 -3.79
CA HIS A 136 -2.93 -9.22 -3.18
C HIS A 136 -3.22 -9.23 -1.67
N HIS A 137 -2.73 -8.22 -0.94
CA HIS A 137 -2.94 -8.12 0.50
C HIS A 137 -4.35 -7.67 0.89
N LYS A 138 -5.02 -6.90 0.03
CA LYS A 138 -6.45 -6.56 0.20
C LYS A 138 -7.32 -7.82 0.20
N GLY A 139 -7.05 -8.75 -0.72
CA GLY A 139 -7.69 -10.06 -0.73
C GLY A 139 -7.46 -10.85 0.56
N GLN A 140 -6.24 -10.79 1.11
CA GLN A 140 -5.95 -11.41 2.41
C GLN A 140 -6.72 -10.76 3.56
N ILE A 141 -6.83 -9.43 3.59
CA ILE A 141 -7.62 -8.72 4.59
C ILE A 141 -9.09 -9.11 4.50
N VAL A 142 -9.67 -9.15 3.30
CA VAL A 142 -11.06 -9.58 3.10
C VAL A 142 -11.26 -11.02 3.60
N ALA A 143 -10.32 -11.92 3.33
CA ALA A 143 -10.37 -13.29 3.86
C ALA A 143 -10.31 -13.34 5.40
N MET A 144 -9.42 -12.56 6.02
CA MET A 144 -9.33 -12.44 7.48
C MET A 144 -10.64 -11.95 8.10
N LEU A 145 -11.22 -10.88 7.53
CA LEU A 145 -12.47 -10.30 8.02
C LEU A 145 -13.63 -11.30 7.91
N ARG A 146 -13.72 -12.05 6.79
CA ARG A 146 -14.73 -13.11 6.62
C ARG A 146 -14.58 -14.23 7.64
N GLN A 147 -13.35 -14.64 7.97
CA GLN A 147 -13.11 -15.65 9.00
C GLN A 147 -13.54 -15.19 10.41
N MET A 148 -13.60 -13.88 10.65
CA MET A 148 -14.13 -13.32 11.89
C MET A 148 -15.66 -13.11 11.86
N GLY A 149 -16.33 -13.43 10.76
CA GLY A 149 -17.78 -13.30 10.60
C GLY A 149 -18.25 -11.96 10.02
N TYR A 150 -17.34 -11.09 9.59
CA TYR A 150 -17.69 -9.85 8.90
C TYR A 150 -18.02 -10.10 7.42
N GLU A 151 -18.79 -9.19 6.83
CA GLU A 151 -19.12 -9.19 5.40
C GLU A 151 -18.56 -7.93 4.72
N PRO A 152 -17.27 -7.92 4.34
CA PRO A 152 -16.69 -6.78 3.65
C PRO A 152 -17.40 -6.51 2.32
N PRO A 153 -17.56 -5.22 1.93
CA PRO A 153 -18.12 -4.84 0.64
C PRO A 153 -17.27 -5.33 -0.54
N ASN A 154 -17.80 -5.18 -1.77
CA ASN A 154 -17.01 -5.43 -2.97
C ASN A 154 -15.83 -4.46 -3.02
N THR A 155 -14.62 -4.99 -3.21
CA THR A 155 -13.38 -4.22 -3.29
C THR A 155 -12.66 -4.40 -4.64
N ASP A 156 -13.36 -4.96 -5.62
CA ASP A 156 -12.92 -5.10 -7.00
C ASP A 156 -13.04 -3.77 -7.75
N VAL A 157 -12.17 -3.57 -8.75
CA VAL A 157 -12.16 -2.37 -9.59
C VAL A 157 -13.45 -2.20 -10.39
N LEU A 158 -14.17 -3.28 -10.70
CA LEU A 158 -15.47 -3.21 -11.37
C LEU A 158 -16.55 -2.52 -10.54
N GLY A 159 -16.31 -2.28 -9.25
CA GLY A 159 -17.21 -1.55 -8.35
C GLY A 159 -16.92 -0.06 -8.23
N THR A 160 -15.97 0.50 -8.99
CA THR A 160 -15.59 1.93 -8.93
C THR A 160 -16.34 2.77 -9.95
N GLU A 161 -16.36 4.08 -9.72
CA GLU A 161 -16.88 5.08 -10.66
C GLU A 161 -15.77 5.59 -11.60
N ASP A 162 -16.15 5.95 -12.83
CA ASP A 162 -15.29 6.55 -13.87
C ASP A 162 -15.15 8.07 -13.74
#